data_AF-A0A522ST15-F1
#
_entry.id   AF-A0A522ST15-F1
#
_cell.length_a   1.000
_cell.length_b   1.000
_cell.length_c   1.000
_cell.angle_alpha   90.00
_cell.angle_beta   90.00
_cell.angle_gamma   90.00
#
_symmetry.space_group_name_H-M   'P 1'
#
loop_
_entity.id
_entity.type
_entity.pdbx_description
1 polymer ?
#
loop_
_entity_poly.entity_id
_entity_poly.type
_entity_poly.pdbx_seq_one_letter_code
_entity_poly.pdbx_strand_id
1 'polypeptide(L)'
;MVHKLAPLALTLALGTLALGISSAAVAQQAMTEPQVQSRLTAQGYTKVHDLKFKDGMWHAEARSANGSRVDLRIDASTGQVYPDEQVSRLSKDDVRAALETQGYTHVHDLDFDDGMWKAKARNPADNPVKLKIDATSGKVVGTY
;
A
#
# COMPACT_ATOMS: atom_id res chain seq x y z
N MET A 1 25.35 -67.85 29.25
CA MET A 1 25.42 -67.51 30.69
C MET A 1 24.89 -66.08 30.88
N VAL A 2 23.64 -65.94 31.33
CA VAL A 2 23.19 -65.48 32.67
C VAL A 2 22.94 -63.95 32.76
N HIS A 3 21.69 -63.60 32.47
CA HIS A 3 20.73 -62.66 33.11
C HIS A 3 21.09 -61.54 34.12
N LYS A 4 20.30 -60.44 33.96
CA LYS A 4 19.76 -59.42 34.93
C LYS A 4 20.70 -58.25 35.28
N LEU A 5 20.28 -56.98 35.37
CA LEU A 5 19.10 -56.38 36.04
C LEU A 5 18.70 -55.02 35.42
N ALA A 6 17.41 -54.67 35.46
CA ALA A 6 16.93 -53.28 35.39
C ALA A 6 16.94 -52.66 36.80
N PRO A 7 16.99 -51.32 36.93
CA PRO A 7 15.77 -50.62 37.33
C PRO A 7 15.56 -49.23 36.69
N LEU A 8 14.31 -48.77 36.85
CA LEU A 8 13.70 -47.51 36.41
C LEU A 8 14.44 -46.24 36.90
N ALA A 9 14.36 -45.17 36.09
CA ALA A 9 14.06 -43.83 36.60
C ALA A 9 13.29 -43.01 35.54
N LEU A 10 12.10 -42.61 35.94
CA LEU A 10 11.16 -41.75 35.22
C LEU A 10 11.51 -40.28 35.54
N THR A 11 11.78 -39.44 34.54
CA THR A 11 11.75 -37.98 34.71
C THR A 11 11.01 -37.32 33.55
N LEU A 12 9.71 -37.11 33.75
CA LEU A 12 8.97 -36.02 33.12
C LEU A 12 9.42 -34.70 33.75
N ALA A 13 9.76 -33.71 32.93
CA ALA A 13 9.27 -32.34 33.08
C ALA A 13 9.59 -31.53 31.82
N LEU A 14 8.54 -31.30 31.03
CA LEU A 14 8.47 -30.27 30.02
C LEU A 14 8.58 -28.89 30.69
N GLY A 15 9.20 -27.93 30.01
CA GLY A 15 9.09 -26.53 30.45
C GLY A 15 10.07 -25.55 29.83
N THR A 16 10.44 -25.68 28.55
CA THR A 16 11.01 -24.52 27.84
C THR A 16 9.88 -23.56 27.55
N LEU A 17 9.78 -22.49 28.35
CA LEU A 17 8.95 -21.33 28.07
C LEU A 17 9.30 -20.81 26.67
N ALA A 18 8.42 -21.06 25.70
CA ALA A 18 8.43 -20.32 24.46
C ALA A 18 8.05 -18.87 24.80
N LEU A 19 9.03 -17.97 24.76
CA LEU A 19 8.78 -16.54 24.74
C LEU A 19 8.01 -16.27 23.44
N GLY A 20 6.69 -16.16 23.57
CA GLY A 20 5.83 -15.65 22.52
C GLY A 20 6.21 -14.21 22.24
N ILE A 21 7.15 -14.01 21.31
CA ILE A 21 7.24 -12.76 20.57
C ILE A 21 5.98 -12.68 19.73
N SER A 22 4.93 -12.14 20.34
CA SER A 22 3.79 -11.60 19.62
C SER A 22 4.37 -10.53 18.69
N SER A 23 4.63 -10.92 17.45
CA SER A 23 4.80 -9.97 16.35
C SER A 23 3.47 -9.26 16.19
N ALA A 24 3.25 -8.23 17.01
CA ALA A 24 2.24 -7.22 16.73
C ALA A 24 2.59 -6.72 15.33
N ALA A 25 1.75 -7.05 14.36
CA ALA A 25 1.82 -6.47 13.04
C ALA A 25 1.84 -4.96 13.26
N VAL A 26 2.98 -4.33 13.01
CA VAL A 26 3.09 -2.88 13.06
C VAL A 26 2.18 -2.42 11.94
N ALA A 27 0.98 -1.96 12.28
CA ALA A 27 0.13 -1.28 11.30
C ALA A 27 0.97 -0.13 10.78
N GLN A 28 1.38 -0.20 9.51
CA GLN A 28 2.21 0.82 8.88
C GLN A 28 1.47 2.15 9.04
N GLN A 29 1.95 3.00 9.94
CA GLN A 29 1.29 4.26 10.22
C GLN A 29 1.43 5.13 8.97
N ALA A 30 0.30 5.72 8.54
CA ALA A 30 0.32 6.71 7.49
C ALA A 30 1.34 7.81 7.83
N MET A 31 2.10 8.25 6.83
CA MET A 31 3.06 9.33 6.98
C MET A 31 2.38 10.57 7.56
N THR A 32 3.09 11.33 8.39
CA THR A 32 2.60 12.60 8.91
C THR A 32 2.85 13.73 7.91
N GLU A 33 2.12 14.84 8.05
CA GLU A 33 2.29 16.02 7.20
C GLU A 33 3.76 16.49 7.10
N PRO A 34 4.53 16.65 8.20
CA PRO A 34 5.95 17.02 8.12
C PRO A 34 6.80 15.99 7.37
N GLN A 35 6.48 14.71 7.49
CA GLN A 35 7.19 13.66 6.75
C GLN A 35 6.92 13.77 5.25
N VAL A 36 5.67 14.02 4.85
CA VAL A 36 5.29 14.23 3.44
C VAL A 36 5.96 15.47 2.88
N GLN A 37 5.94 16.58 3.61
CA GLN A 37 6.63 17.82 3.21
C GLN A 37 8.14 17.59 3.01
N SER A 38 8.79 16.87 3.93
CA SER A 38 10.20 16.51 3.83
C SER A 38 10.48 15.64 2.59
N ARG A 39 9.63 14.64 2.33
CA ARG A 39 9.75 13.80 1.12
C ARG A 39 9.63 14.61 -0.16
N LEU A 40 8.63 15.48 -0.27
CA LEU A 40 8.42 16.30 -1.44
C LEU A 40 9.61 17.24 -1.68
N THR A 41 10.10 17.87 -0.62
CA THR A 41 11.29 18.73 -0.71
C THR A 41 12.53 17.94 -1.16
N ALA A 42 12.74 16.73 -0.63
CA ALA A 42 13.85 15.86 -1.01
C ALA A 42 13.77 15.39 -2.48
N GLN A 43 12.57 15.34 -3.07
CA GLN A 43 12.36 15.03 -4.49
C GLN A 43 12.49 16.26 -5.40
N GLY A 44 12.83 17.44 -4.85
CA GLY A 44 13.05 18.67 -5.61
C GLY A 44 11.79 19.50 -5.84
N TYR A 45 10.66 19.15 -5.21
CA TYR A 45 9.50 20.03 -5.17
C TYR A 45 9.76 21.21 -4.25
N THR A 46 9.28 22.38 -4.64
CA THR A 46 9.40 23.62 -3.86
C THR A 46 8.03 24.21 -3.59
N LYS A 47 7.93 25.14 -2.63
CA LYS A 47 6.65 25.80 -2.27
C LYS A 47 5.52 24.79 -2.00
N VAL A 48 5.82 23.74 -1.24
CA VAL A 48 4.82 22.73 -0.85
C VAL A 48 3.85 23.36 0.15
N HIS A 49 2.56 23.28 -0.12
CA HIS A 49 1.48 23.80 0.72
C HIS A 49 0.18 22.99 0.53
N ASP A 50 -0.85 23.33 1.29
CA ASP A 50 -2.16 22.68 1.26
C ASP A 50 -2.12 21.15 1.47
N LEU A 51 -1.20 20.68 2.33
CA LEU A 51 -1.10 19.27 2.67
C LEU A 51 -2.35 18.79 3.41
N LYS A 52 -3.09 17.85 2.81
CA LYS A 52 -4.33 17.30 3.38
C LYS A 52 -4.39 15.80 3.15
N PHE A 53 -4.68 15.04 4.21
CA PHE A 53 -4.94 13.60 4.08
C PHE A 53 -6.43 13.36 3.82
N LYS A 54 -6.75 12.79 2.65
CA LYS A 54 -8.12 12.43 2.25
C LYS A 54 -8.12 11.25 1.29
N ASP A 55 -9.20 10.47 1.28
CA ASP A 55 -9.38 9.33 0.37
C ASP A 55 -8.18 8.35 0.38
N GLY A 56 -7.58 8.13 1.56
CA GLY A 56 -6.44 7.22 1.73
C GLY A 56 -5.09 7.74 1.21
N MET A 57 -5.00 8.99 0.75
CA MET A 57 -3.76 9.59 0.23
C MET A 57 -3.53 10.98 0.81
N TRP A 58 -2.28 11.42 0.79
CA TRP A 58 -1.95 12.82 0.99
C TRP A 58 -2.14 13.58 -0.32
N HIS A 59 -2.67 14.79 -0.22
CA HIS A 59 -2.78 15.76 -1.31
C HIS A 59 -1.89 16.94 -0.97
N ALA A 60 -1.21 17.52 -1.96
CA ALA A 60 -0.40 18.71 -1.79
C ALA A 60 -0.35 19.54 -3.08
N GLU A 61 -0.27 20.86 -2.93
CA GLU A 61 0.08 21.76 -4.02
C GLU A 61 1.57 22.10 -3.91
N ALA A 62 2.29 22.06 -5.04
CA ALA A 62 3.72 22.34 -5.06
C ALA A 62 4.16 23.00 -6.37
N ARG A 63 5.44 23.39 -6.42
CA ARG A 63 6.15 23.69 -7.66
C ARG A 63 7.11 22.57 -8.01
N SER A 64 7.01 22.06 -9.23
CA SER A 64 7.97 21.13 -9.81
C SER A 64 9.33 21.80 -10.06
N ALA A 65 10.35 21.01 -10.37
CA ALA A 65 11.72 21.49 -10.61
C ALA A 65 11.82 22.51 -11.77
N ASN A 66 10.92 22.44 -12.76
CA ASN A 66 10.83 23.42 -13.85
C ASN A 66 10.02 24.69 -13.50
N GLY A 67 9.55 24.81 -12.26
CA GLY A 67 8.83 25.98 -11.74
C GLY A 67 7.32 26.00 -11.98
N SER A 68 6.75 25.00 -12.65
CA SER A 68 5.30 24.86 -12.85
C SER A 68 4.59 24.53 -11.54
N ARG A 69 3.36 25.02 -11.37
CA ARG A 69 2.48 24.56 -10.28
C ARG A 69 1.95 23.17 -10.63
N VAL A 70 1.89 22.29 -9.64
CA VAL A 70 1.40 20.92 -9.78
C VAL A 70 0.64 20.51 -8.53
N ASP A 71 -0.46 19.81 -8.75
CA ASP A 71 -1.20 19.13 -7.70
C ASP A 71 -0.71 17.69 -7.63
N LEU A 72 -0.46 17.23 -6.41
CA LEU A 72 0.19 15.95 -6.13
C LEU A 72 -0.68 15.11 -5.21
N ARG A 73 -0.83 13.83 -5.55
CA ARG A 73 -1.21 12.77 -4.63
C ARG A 73 0.02 12.02 -4.15
N ILE A 74 0.05 11.68 -2.88
CA ILE A 74 1.16 10.97 -2.25
C ILE A 74 0.59 9.76 -1.52
N ASP A 75 1.11 8.59 -1.86
CA ASP A 75 0.79 7.37 -1.14
C ASP A 75 1.22 7.50 0.32
N ALA A 76 0.28 7.27 1.23
CA ALA A 76 0.50 7.56 2.64
C ALA A 76 1.39 6.54 3.34
N SER A 77 1.69 5.41 2.72
CA SER A 77 2.52 4.35 3.31
C SER A 77 3.96 4.36 2.80
N THR A 78 4.15 4.74 1.54
CA THR A 78 5.42 4.68 0.80
C THR A 78 5.99 6.06 0.52
N GLY A 79 5.16 7.11 0.49
CA GLY A 79 5.56 8.44 0.05
C GLY A 79 5.74 8.57 -1.46
N GLN A 80 5.26 7.59 -2.25
CA GLN A 80 5.28 7.67 -3.71
C GLN A 80 4.36 8.80 -4.20
N VAL A 81 4.85 9.62 -5.12
CA VAL A 81 4.18 10.82 -5.61
C VAL A 81 3.58 10.58 -6.99
N TYR A 82 2.35 11.03 -7.19
CA TYR A 82 1.56 10.93 -8.42
C TYR A 82 1.03 12.32 -8.78
N PRO A 83 1.42 12.90 -9.93
CA PRO A 83 0.86 14.17 -10.40
C PRO A 83 -0.59 14.01 -10.89
N ASP A 84 -1.44 15.00 -10.59
CA ASP A 84 -2.86 15.00 -11.01
C ASP A 84 -3.03 15.20 -12.53
N GLU A 85 -2.11 15.93 -13.16
CA GLU A 85 -2.20 16.25 -14.60
C GLU A 85 -1.58 15.18 -15.52
N GLN A 86 -1.21 14.01 -15.00
CA GLN A 86 -0.62 12.96 -15.84
C GLN A 86 -1.67 12.32 -16.77
N VAL A 87 -1.23 11.96 -17.98
CA VAL A 87 -2.06 11.22 -18.93
C VAL A 87 -1.83 9.72 -18.74
N SER A 88 -2.89 8.92 -18.73
CA SER A 88 -2.73 7.47 -18.64
C SER A 88 -2.07 6.89 -19.88
N ARG A 89 -1.21 5.89 -19.66
CA ARG A 89 -0.62 5.06 -20.70
C ARG A 89 -1.40 3.75 -20.93
N LEU A 90 -2.50 3.57 -20.21
CA LEU A 90 -3.31 2.37 -20.20
C LEU A 90 -4.72 2.71 -20.66
N SER A 91 -5.33 1.81 -21.43
CA SER A 91 -6.76 1.86 -21.70
C SER A 91 -7.57 1.29 -20.53
N LYS A 92 -8.89 1.50 -20.56
CA LYS A 92 -9.81 0.89 -19.59
C LYS A 92 -9.69 -0.64 -19.57
N ASP A 93 -9.48 -1.25 -20.75
CA ASP A 93 -9.34 -2.70 -20.87
C ASP A 93 -7.99 -3.19 -20.35
N ASP A 94 -6.91 -2.44 -20.57
CA ASP A 94 -5.60 -2.75 -19.99
C ASP A 94 -5.67 -2.72 -18.45
N VAL A 95 -6.35 -1.72 -17.88
CA VAL A 95 -6.51 -1.62 -16.42
C VAL A 95 -7.35 -2.76 -15.88
N ARG A 96 -8.45 -3.12 -16.55
CA ARG A 96 -9.25 -4.30 -16.17
C ARG A 96 -8.40 -5.56 -16.17
N ALA A 97 -7.66 -5.82 -17.25
CA ALA A 97 -6.80 -6.99 -17.36
C ALA A 97 -5.70 -7.00 -16.28
N ALA A 98 -5.11 -5.84 -15.97
CA ALA A 98 -4.13 -5.70 -14.90
C ALA A 98 -4.73 -6.02 -13.52
N LEU A 99 -5.97 -5.58 -13.25
CA LEU A 99 -6.67 -5.87 -12.02
C LEU A 99 -7.02 -7.36 -11.88
N GLU A 100 -7.50 -7.98 -12.95
CA GLU A 100 -7.79 -9.42 -12.99
C GLU A 100 -6.51 -10.26 -12.74
N THR A 101 -5.38 -9.84 -13.32
CA THR A 101 -4.07 -10.47 -13.08
C THR A 101 -3.61 -10.33 -11.63
N GLN A 102 -4.00 -9.25 -10.95
CA GLN A 102 -3.74 -9.03 -9.52
C GLN A 102 -4.72 -9.79 -8.60
N GLY A 103 -5.66 -10.57 -9.16
CA GLY A 103 -6.60 -11.38 -8.40
C GLY A 103 -7.89 -10.64 -8.01
N TYR A 104 -8.14 -9.46 -8.57
CA TYR A 104 -9.43 -8.79 -8.40
C TYR A 104 -10.46 -9.36 -9.38
N THR A 105 -11.69 -9.52 -8.91
CA THR A 105 -12.81 -10.02 -9.72
C THR A 105 -13.93 -8.99 -9.77
N HIS A 106 -14.91 -9.20 -10.66
CA HIS A 106 -16.07 -8.30 -10.80
C HIS A 106 -15.68 -6.81 -10.96
N VAL A 107 -14.67 -6.53 -11.79
CA VAL A 107 -14.17 -5.17 -12.00
C VAL A 107 -15.20 -4.33 -12.78
N HIS A 108 -15.57 -3.16 -12.29
CA HIS A 108 -16.53 -2.23 -12.91
C HIS A 108 -16.27 -0.79 -12.46
N ASP A 109 -17.03 0.16 -13.00
CA ASP A 109 -16.89 1.60 -12.72
C ASP A 109 -15.43 2.08 -12.85
N LEU A 110 -14.79 1.70 -13.96
CA LEU A 110 -13.44 2.16 -14.27
C LEU A 110 -13.49 3.56 -14.82
N ASP A 111 -12.90 4.53 -14.13
CA ASP A 111 -12.84 5.91 -14.58
C ASP A 111 -11.41 6.43 -14.40
N PHE A 112 -10.99 7.31 -15.31
CA PHE A 112 -9.71 8.01 -15.23
C PHE A 112 -9.98 9.48 -14.95
N ASP A 113 -9.61 9.91 -13.76
CA ASP A 113 -9.66 11.29 -13.33
C ASP A 113 -8.41 11.56 -12.48
N ASP A 114 -8.08 12.83 -12.23
CA ASP A 114 -7.14 13.13 -11.15
C ASP A 114 -5.78 12.40 -11.31
N GLY A 115 -5.35 12.17 -12.55
CA GLY A 115 -4.11 11.47 -12.87
C GLY A 115 -4.07 9.98 -12.50
N MET A 116 -5.18 9.38 -12.05
CA MET A 116 -5.23 7.98 -11.61
C MET A 116 -6.46 7.25 -12.16
N TRP A 117 -6.36 5.93 -12.26
CA TRP A 117 -7.53 5.11 -12.49
C TRP A 117 -8.24 4.83 -11.17
N LYS A 118 -9.57 4.86 -11.21
CA LYS A 118 -10.46 4.44 -10.14
C LYS A 118 -11.25 3.23 -10.62
N ALA A 119 -11.49 2.25 -9.76
CA ALA A 119 -12.33 1.11 -10.08
C ALA A 119 -13.04 0.56 -8.85
N LYS A 120 -14.18 -0.10 -9.07
CA LYS A 120 -14.80 -0.99 -8.07
C LYS A 120 -14.56 -2.44 -8.47
N ALA A 121 -14.25 -3.28 -7.49
CA ALA A 121 -13.98 -4.70 -7.71
C ALA A 121 -14.29 -5.51 -6.45
N ARG A 122 -14.14 -6.82 -6.55
CA ARG A 122 -13.99 -7.72 -5.40
C ARG A 122 -12.54 -8.10 -5.24
N ASN A 123 -12.05 -8.07 -4.00
CA ASN A 123 -10.71 -8.55 -3.67
C ASN A 123 -10.67 -10.10 -3.61
N PRO A 124 -9.50 -10.73 -3.43
CA PRO A 124 -9.40 -12.19 -3.33
C PRO A 124 -10.20 -12.84 -2.19
N ALA A 125 -10.60 -12.04 -1.19
CA ALA A 125 -11.48 -12.47 -0.10
C ALA A 125 -12.97 -12.20 -0.40
N ASP A 126 -13.32 -11.98 -1.67
CA ASP A 126 -14.67 -11.69 -2.18
C ASP A 126 -15.34 -10.40 -1.65
N ASN A 127 -14.58 -9.54 -0.97
CA ASN A 127 -15.10 -8.29 -0.41
C ASN A 127 -15.11 -7.18 -1.47
N PRO A 128 -16.19 -6.37 -1.54
CA PRO A 128 -16.23 -5.21 -2.43
C PRO A 128 -15.22 -4.15 -1.97
N VAL A 129 -14.44 -3.63 -2.91
CA VAL A 129 -13.40 -2.62 -2.67
C VAL A 129 -13.46 -1.55 -3.77
N LYS A 130 -13.11 -0.31 -3.40
CA LYS A 130 -12.79 0.74 -4.38
C LYS A 130 -11.29 0.92 -4.41
N LEU A 131 -10.75 1.00 -5.62
CA LEU A 131 -9.32 0.93 -5.89
C LEU A 131 -8.87 2.22 -6.54
N LYS A 132 -7.70 2.70 -6.13
CA LYS A 132 -6.88 3.66 -6.85
C LYS A 132 -5.77 2.90 -7.55
N ILE A 133 -5.60 3.15 -8.84
CA ILE A 133 -4.69 2.41 -9.71
C ILE A 133 -3.75 3.39 -10.40
N ASP A 134 -2.47 3.07 -10.38
CA ASP A 134 -1.44 3.84 -11.06
C ASP A 134 -1.65 3.85 -12.58
N ALA A 135 -1.64 5.05 -13.16
CA ALA A 135 -2.00 5.28 -14.56
C ALA A 135 -1.00 4.77 -15.60
N THR A 136 0.18 4.34 -15.15
CA THR A 136 1.27 3.84 -15.99
C THR A 136 1.42 2.33 -15.88
N SER A 137 1.37 1.80 -14.66
CA SER A 137 1.67 0.39 -14.36
C SER A 137 0.44 -0.49 -14.15
N GLY A 138 -0.74 0.10 -13.91
CA GLY A 138 -1.96 -0.66 -13.65
C GLY A 138 -1.97 -1.32 -12.27
N LYS A 139 -0.99 -0.99 -11.40
CA LYS A 139 -0.92 -1.51 -10.03
C LYS A 139 -1.90 -0.78 -9.13
N VAL A 140 -2.56 -1.52 -8.23
CA VAL A 140 -3.32 -0.92 -7.14
C VAL A 140 -2.37 -0.23 -6.17
N VAL A 141 -2.62 1.05 -5.91
CA VAL A 141 -1.81 1.91 -5.04
C VAL A 141 -2.58 2.39 -3.81
N GLY A 142 -3.88 2.12 -3.73
CA GLY A 142 -4.68 2.45 -2.56
C GLY A 142 -6.14 2.05 -2.68
N THR A 143 -6.87 2.22 -1.58
CA THR A 143 -8.32 2.00 -1.47
C THR A 143 -8.99 3.19 -0.79
N TYR A 144 -10.26 3.48 -1.12
CA TYR A 144 -11.00 4.65 -0.61
C TYR A 144 -12.52 4.42 -0.50
#